data_AF-A0A7K0A9H3-F1
#
_entry.id   AF-A0A7K0A9H3-F1
#
_cell.length_a   1.000
_cell.length_b   1.000
_cell.length_c   1.000
_cell.angle_alpha   90.00
_cell.angle_beta   90.00
_cell.angle_gamma   90.00
#
_symmetry.space_group_name_H-M   'P 1'
#
loop_
_entity.id
_entity.type
_entity.pdbx_description
1 polymer ?
#
loop_
_entity_poly.entity_id
_entity_poly.type
_entity_poly.pdbx_seq_one_letter_code
_entity_poly.pdbx_strand_id
1 'polypeptide(L)'
;MLLKRCIRCAAEKPRSEFNKGAKRAKDGLHSYCRKCQSVYAATPDKRDKRRACTARWRAADVERARRLERAATKKPSRRAAIRAKAALRRAQKLQATPTWADHDKIKEIYRTCPEGYHVDHIVPLMGENVCGLHVHNNLQHLPAAANIKKGNRYGVLGEGLFQR
;
A
#
# COMPACT_ATOMS: atom_id res chain seq x y z
N MET A 1 -9.73 6.41 -32.56
CA MET A 1 -8.76 6.41 -31.44
C MET A 1 -7.43 5.88 -31.95
N LEU A 2 -6.29 6.53 -31.66
CA LEU A 2 -4.99 6.05 -32.12
C LEU A 2 -4.52 4.86 -31.25
N LEU A 3 -4.32 3.70 -31.88
CA LEU A 3 -3.83 2.48 -31.25
C LEU A 3 -2.32 2.34 -31.46
N LYS A 4 -1.67 1.58 -30.57
CA LYS A 4 -0.28 1.17 -30.66
C LYS A 4 -0.17 -0.29 -30.23
N ARG A 5 0.61 -1.06 -30.97
CA ARG A 5 0.91 -2.46 -30.63
C ARG A 5 2.01 -2.52 -29.57
N CYS A 6 1.75 -3.23 -28.48
CA CYS A 6 2.75 -3.52 -27.45
C CYS A 6 3.68 -4.64 -27.93
N ILE A 7 5.00 -4.40 -27.94
CA ILE A 7 5.98 -5.41 -28.38
C ILE A 7 6.03 -6.62 -27.43
N ARG A 8 5.69 -6.44 -26.14
CA ARG A 8 5.81 -7.50 -25.13
C ARG A 8 4.63 -8.47 -25.11
N CYS A 9 3.39 -7.95 -25.17
CA CYS A 9 2.18 -8.78 -25.11
C CYS A 9 1.45 -8.88 -26.46
N ALA A 10 2.02 -8.33 -27.52
CA ALA A 10 1.48 -8.26 -28.88
C ALA A 10 0.11 -7.57 -29.07
N ALA A 11 -0.61 -7.22 -28.00
CA ALA A 11 -1.91 -6.57 -28.05
C ALA A 11 -1.86 -5.13 -28.58
N GLU A 12 -2.89 -4.76 -29.36
CA GLU A 12 -3.16 -3.38 -29.76
C GLU A 12 -3.96 -2.67 -28.68
N LYS A 13 -3.45 -1.52 -28.24
CA LYS A 13 -4.05 -0.75 -27.14
C LYS A 13 -4.08 0.73 -27.49
N PRO A 14 -5.01 1.51 -26.92
CA PRO A 14 -5.00 2.96 -27.03
C PRO A 14 -3.63 3.54 -26.65
N ARG A 15 -3.18 4.60 -27.33
CA ARG A 15 -1.92 5.29 -26.99
C ARG A 15 -1.84 5.76 -25.53
N SER A 16 -2.99 6.00 -24.88
CA SER A 16 -3.09 6.32 -23.44
C SER A 16 -2.65 5.17 -22.52
N GLU A 17 -2.60 3.94 -22.98
CA GLU A 17 -2.11 2.75 -22.25
C GLU A 17 -0.58 2.63 -22.26
N PHE A 18 0.12 3.58 -22.89
CA PHE A 18 1.57 3.61 -22.96
C PHE A 18 2.12 4.80 -22.16
N ASN A 19 3.32 4.61 -21.60
CA ASN A 19 4.04 5.70 -20.95
C ASN A 19 4.86 6.48 -21.97
N LYS A 20 5.21 7.72 -21.62
CA LYS A 20 6.13 8.53 -22.41
C LYS A 20 7.44 7.77 -22.59
N GLY A 21 7.87 7.66 -23.85
CA GLY A 21 9.11 6.99 -24.24
C GLY A 21 10.30 7.92 -24.16
N ALA A 22 11.46 7.41 -24.60
CA ALA A 22 12.62 8.25 -24.83
C ALA A 22 12.32 9.30 -25.92
N LYS A 23 12.98 10.47 -25.87
CA LYS A 23 12.80 11.56 -26.84
C LYS A 23 12.97 11.12 -28.30
N ARG A 24 13.79 10.09 -28.54
CA ARG A 24 14.04 9.49 -29.86
C ARG A 24 12.92 8.58 -30.39
N ALA A 25 11.91 8.26 -29.58
CA ALA A 25 10.81 7.42 -30.03
C ALA A 25 9.94 8.23 -31.00
N LYS A 26 9.73 7.70 -32.22
CA LYS A 26 8.98 8.38 -33.30
C LYS A 26 7.60 8.88 -32.87
N ASP A 27 6.91 8.11 -32.02
CA ASP A 27 5.58 8.43 -31.52
C ASP A 27 5.57 8.98 -30.08
N GLY A 28 6.76 9.23 -29.52
CA GLY A 28 6.95 9.70 -28.14
C GLY A 28 6.53 8.70 -27.07
N LEU A 29 6.22 7.44 -27.41
CA LEU A 29 5.69 6.44 -26.49
C LEU A 29 6.64 5.26 -26.32
N HIS A 30 6.55 4.63 -25.16
CA HIS A 30 7.30 3.42 -24.85
C HIS A 30 6.82 2.23 -25.72
N SER A 31 7.71 1.30 -26.03
CA SER A 31 7.40 0.12 -26.87
C SER A 31 6.49 -0.90 -26.18
N TYR A 32 6.50 -0.92 -24.84
CA TYR A 32 5.64 -1.75 -24.00
C TYR A 32 4.51 -0.92 -23.39
N CYS A 33 3.32 -1.51 -23.29
CA CYS A 33 2.21 -0.92 -22.53
C CYS A 33 2.54 -0.83 -21.03
N ARG A 34 1.79 0.00 -20.30
CA ARG A 34 1.97 0.23 -18.85
C ARG A 34 2.00 -1.07 -18.04
N LYS A 35 1.08 -2.00 -18.32
CA LYS A 35 1.01 -3.30 -17.63
C LYS A 35 2.29 -4.12 -17.84
N CYS A 36 2.73 -4.26 -19.08
CA CYS A 36 3.96 -4.99 -19.40
C CYS A 36 5.21 -4.32 -18.82
N GLN A 37 5.26 -2.99 -18.84
CA GLN A 37 6.37 -2.25 -18.25
C GLN A 37 6.43 -2.44 -16.72
N SER A 38 5.28 -2.44 -16.04
CA SER A 38 5.18 -2.72 -14.60
C SER A 38 5.74 -4.11 -14.27
N VAL A 39 5.30 -5.15 -15.00
CA VAL A 39 5.80 -6.53 -14.83
C VAL A 39 7.30 -6.60 -15.07
N TYR A 40 7.79 -6.01 -16.16
CA TYR A 40 9.22 -5.99 -16.48
C TYR A 40 10.05 -5.30 -15.40
N ALA A 41 9.60 -4.14 -14.90
CA ALA A 41 10.30 -3.37 -13.86
C ALA A 41 10.25 -4.03 -12.46
N ALA A 42 9.31 -4.96 -12.25
CA ALA A 42 9.15 -5.74 -11.04
C ALA A 42 10.00 -7.02 -11.01
N THR A 43 10.65 -7.39 -12.12
CA THR A 43 11.56 -8.54 -12.18
C THR A 43 12.66 -8.42 -11.11
N PRO A 44 13.07 -9.54 -10.46
CA PRO A 44 14.09 -9.51 -9.41
C PRO A 44 15.37 -8.78 -9.82
N ASP A 45 15.94 -9.09 -10.98
CA ASP A 45 17.14 -8.43 -11.52
C ASP A 45 17.02 -6.90 -11.54
N LYS A 46 15.91 -6.37 -12.10
CA LYS A 46 15.70 -4.92 -12.21
C LYS A 46 15.42 -4.28 -10.86
N ARG A 47 14.67 -4.97 -9.99
CA ARG A 47 14.40 -4.53 -8.62
C ARG A 47 15.69 -4.43 -7.83
N ASP A 48 16.54 -5.44 -7.93
CA ASP A 48 17.77 -5.57 -7.15
C ASP A 48 18.83 -4.59 -7.67
N LYS A 49 18.95 -4.41 -8.99
CA LYS A 49 19.75 -3.32 -9.59
C LYS A 49 19.31 -1.93 -9.11
N ARG A 50 18.00 -1.66 -9.06
CA ARG A 50 17.47 -0.37 -8.56
C ARG A 50 17.79 -0.17 -7.08
N ARG A 51 17.63 -1.22 -6.27
CA ARG A 51 17.98 -1.21 -4.84
C ARG A 51 19.47 -0.96 -4.64
N ALA A 52 20.33 -1.67 -5.36
CA ALA A 52 21.78 -1.51 -5.31
C ALA A 52 22.20 -0.10 -5.73
N CYS A 53 21.64 0.45 -6.81
CA CYS A 53 21.90 1.82 -7.25
C CYS A 53 21.48 2.84 -6.17
N THR A 54 20.30 2.67 -5.59
CA THR A 54 19.82 3.54 -4.50
C THR A 54 20.70 3.44 -3.26
N ALA A 55 21.11 2.23 -2.88
CA ALA A 55 21.98 1.99 -1.74
C ALA A 55 23.35 2.63 -1.95
N ARG A 56 23.95 2.45 -3.13
CA ARG A 56 25.21 3.11 -3.51
C ARG A 56 25.11 4.62 -3.43
N TRP A 57 24.06 5.22 -3.98
CA TRP A 57 23.85 6.67 -3.91
C TRP A 57 23.72 7.17 -2.47
N ARG A 58 23.00 6.44 -1.61
CA ARG A 58 22.86 6.77 -0.18
C ARG A 58 24.17 6.62 0.58
N ALA A 59 24.96 5.61 0.26
CA ALA A 59 26.24 5.34 0.92
C ALA A 59 27.33 6.33 0.49
N ALA A 60 27.31 6.78 -0.77
CA ALA A 60 28.28 7.75 -1.28
C ALA A 60 28.20 9.11 -0.56
N ASP A 61 27.03 9.50 -0.06
CA ASP A 61 26.85 10.72 0.72
C ASP A 61 25.63 10.60 1.67
N VAL A 62 25.88 10.01 2.84
CA VAL A 62 24.86 9.74 3.86
C VAL A 62 24.24 11.04 4.38
N GLU A 63 25.06 12.08 4.55
CA GLU A 63 24.62 13.40 5.04
C GLU A 63 23.67 14.07 4.04
N ARG A 64 24.02 14.08 2.75
CA ARG A 64 23.12 14.60 1.70
C ARG A 64 21.83 13.80 1.61
N ALA A 65 21.90 12.47 1.69
CA ALA A 65 20.70 11.63 1.70
C ALA A 65 19.77 11.99 2.87
N ARG A 66 20.32 12.10 4.10
CA ARG A 66 19.59 12.52 5.30
C ARG A 66 19.00 13.93 5.16
N ARG A 67 19.76 14.88 4.61
CA ARG A 67 19.32 16.25 4.39
C ARG A 67 18.13 16.32 3.43
N LEU A 68 18.21 15.60 2.31
CA LEU A 68 17.13 15.52 1.33
C LEU A 68 15.88 14.85 1.92
N GLU A 69 16.06 13.81 2.74
CA GLU A 69 14.95 13.18 3.45
C GLU A 69 14.28 14.14 4.44
N ARG A 70 15.06 14.82 5.29
CA ARG A 70 14.55 15.86 6.21
C ARG A 70 13.84 17.00 5.47
N ALA A 71 14.41 17.46 4.36
CA ALA A 71 13.76 18.47 3.53
C ALA A 71 12.43 17.95 2.97
N ALA A 72 12.40 16.71 2.48
CA ALA A 72 11.20 16.08 1.95
C ALA A 72 10.10 15.88 2.99
N THR A 73 10.42 15.57 4.27
CA THR A 73 9.41 15.45 5.34
C THR A 73 8.84 16.79 5.77
N LYS A 74 9.59 17.88 5.61
CA LYS A 74 9.15 19.25 5.91
C LYS A 74 8.29 19.88 4.81
N LYS A 75 8.26 19.31 3.59
CA LYS A 75 7.46 19.85 2.47
C LYS A 75 5.97 19.99 2.84
N PRO A 76 5.37 21.19 2.67
CA PRO A 76 3.95 21.41 2.98
C PRO A 76 3.01 20.43 2.28
N SER A 77 3.24 20.14 1.00
CA SER A 77 2.43 19.19 0.23
C SER A 77 2.44 17.78 0.81
N ARG A 78 3.60 17.30 1.29
CA ARG A 78 3.71 15.99 1.94
C ARG A 78 2.98 15.97 3.28
N ARG A 79 3.11 17.04 4.07
CA ARG A 79 2.40 17.18 5.35
C ARG A 79 0.89 17.22 5.15
N ALA A 80 0.42 17.97 4.17
CA ALA A 80 -0.99 18.04 3.80
C ALA A 80 -1.52 16.66 3.38
N ALA A 81 -0.79 15.91 2.56
CA ALA A 81 -1.17 14.55 2.18
C ALA A 81 -1.26 13.59 3.38
N ILE A 82 -0.33 13.69 4.34
CA ILE A 82 -0.37 12.88 5.58
C ILE A 82 -1.62 13.23 6.41
N ARG A 83 -1.92 14.53 6.58
CA ARG A 83 -3.11 14.99 7.31
C ARG A 83 -4.39 14.52 6.64
N ALA A 84 -4.48 14.62 5.32
CA ALA A 84 -5.62 14.15 4.53
C ALA A 84 -5.84 12.64 4.74
N LYS A 85 -4.76 11.83 4.68
CA LYS A 85 -4.84 10.39 4.93
C LYS A 85 -5.30 10.06 6.36
N ALA A 86 -4.80 10.80 7.36
CA ALA A 86 -5.22 10.62 8.75
C ALA A 86 -6.69 11.03 8.97
N ALA A 87 -7.15 12.11 8.34
CA ALA A 87 -8.55 12.52 8.37
C ALA A 87 -9.48 11.47 7.74
N LEU A 88 -9.10 10.95 6.56
CA LEU A 88 -9.84 9.87 5.89
C LEU A 88 -9.95 8.63 6.78
N ARG A 89 -8.83 8.20 7.40
CA ARG A 89 -8.83 7.04 8.31
C ARG A 89 -9.78 7.24 9.50
N ARG A 90 -9.81 8.44 10.09
CA ARG A 90 -10.71 8.77 11.20
C ARG A 90 -12.17 8.72 10.76
N ALA A 91 -12.49 9.34 9.63
CA ALA A 91 -13.84 9.34 9.07
C ALA A 91 -14.33 7.90 8.77
N GLN A 92 -13.49 7.08 8.13
CA GLN A 92 -13.80 5.68 7.86
C GLN A 92 -14.04 4.88 9.14
N LYS A 93 -13.20 5.06 10.17
CA LYS A 93 -13.41 4.39 11.47
C LYS A 93 -14.72 4.83 12.11
N LEU A 94 -15.03 6.13 12.07
CA LEU A 94 -16.28 6.67 12.62
C LEU A 94 -17.50 6.08 11.91
N GLN A 95 -17.49 6.06 10.58
CA GLN A 95 -18.57 5.45 9.78
C GLN A 95 -18.73 3.96 10.05
N ALA A 96 -17.63 3.25 10.30
CA ALA A 96 -17.67 1.83 10.66
C ALA A 96 -18.02 1.58 12.13
N THR A 97 -18.11 2.60 12.98
CA THR A 97 -18.45 2.45 14.41
C THR A 97 -19.95 2.66 14.59
N PRO A 98 -20.76 1.60 14.70
CA PRO A 98 -22.19 1.75 14.94
C PRO A 98 -22.46 2.33 16.34
N THR A 99 -23.63 2.96 16.53
CA THR A 99 -24.02 3.57 17.81
C THR A 99 -24.12 2.58 18.97
N TRP A 100 -24.42 1.31 18.66
CA TRP A 100 -24.48 0.22 19.64
C TRP A 100 -23.12 -0.40 19.96
N ALA A 101 -22.01 0.10 19.39
CA ALA A 101 -20.68 -0.43 19.67
C ALA A 101 -20.33 -0.28 21.16
N ASP A 102 -19.94 -1.38 21.79
CA ASP A 102 -19.44 -1.38 23.16
C ASP A 102 -18.03 -0.76 23.21
N HIS A 103 -17.97 0.53 23.52
CA HIS A 103 -16.73 1.29 23.56
C HIS A 103 -15.79 0.84 24.69
N ASP A 104 -16.32 0.30 25.79
CA ASP A 104 -15.51 -0.09 26.94
C ASP A 104 -14.80 -1.42 26.66
N LYS A 105 -15.49 -2.38 26.02
CA LYS A 105 -14.83 -3.59 25.49
C LYS A 105 -13.78 -3.26 24.42
N ILE A 106 -14.07 -2.31 23.52
CA ILE A 106 -13.08 -1.88 22.51
C ILE A 106 -11.83 -1.32 23.21
N LYS A 107 -11.99 -0.41 24.19
CA LYS A 107 -10.86 0.14 24.96
C LYS A 107 -10.10 -0.96 25.68
N GLU A 108 -10.80 -1.91 26.27
CA GLU A 108 -10.19 -3.05 26.95
C GLU A 108 -9.30 -3.86 26.02
N ILE A 109 -9.77 -4.19 24.81
CA ILE A 109 -8.98 -4.91 23.80
C ILE A 109 -7.70 -4.12 23.44
N TYR A 110 -7.78 -2.80 23.29
CA TYR A 110 -6.57 -1.99 23.06
C TYR A 110 -5.63 -1.97 24.28
N ARG A 111 -6.17 -1.93 25.50
CA ARG A 111 -5.41 -1.90 26.75
C ARG A 111 -4.69 -3.22 27.02
N THR A 112 -5.31 -4.35 26.72
CA THR A 112 -4.77 -5.69 26.99
C THR A 112 -3.92 -6.25 25.85
N CYS A 113 -3.62 -5.44 24.82
CA CYS A 113 -2.81 -5.85 23.69
C CYS A 113 -1.38 -6.23 24.16
N PRO A 114 -0.97 -7.51 24.01
CA PRO A 114 0.34 -7.94 24.47
C PRO A 114 1.47 -7.35 23.62
N GLU A 115 2.68 -7.32 24.18
CA GLU A 115 3.85 -6.85 23.45
C GLU A 115 4.11 -7.72 22.20
N GLY A 116 4.48 -7.07 21.09
CA GLY A 116 4.67 -7.73 19.79
C GLY A 116 3.38 -8.03 19.02
N TYR A 117 2.20 -7.71 19.58
CA TYR A 117 0.90 -7.84 18.91
C TYR A 117 0.32 -6.46 18.56
N HIS A 118 -0.60 -6.46 17.60
CA HIS A 118 -1.42 -5.31 17.25
C HIS A 118 -2.90 -5.68 17.35
N VAL A 119 -3.76 -4.71 17.68
CA VAL A 119 -5.20 -4.85 17.50
C VAL A 119 -5.53 -4.78 16.00
N ASP A 120 -5.99 -5.90 15.46
CA ASP A 120 -6.44 -6.07 14.08
C ASP A 120 -7.97 -6.15 14.01
N HIS A 121 -8.52 -5.83 12.83
CA HIS A 121 -9.91 -6.09 12.52
C HIS A 121 -10.04 -7.41 11.77
N ILE A 122 -10.73 -8.41 12.32
CA ILE A 122 -10.93 -9.74 11.70
C ILE A 122 -11.46 -9.56 10.27
N VAL A 123 -12.58 -8.84 10.12
CA VAL A 123 -13.09 -8.32 8.86
C VAL A 123 -12.55 -6.89 8.69
N PRO A 124 -11.77 -6.60 7.63
CA PRO A 124 -11.16 -5.28 7.43
C PRO A 124 -12.22 -4.20 7.22
N LEU A 125 -12.01 -3.01 7.77
CA LEU A 125 -12.94 -1.88 7.58
C LEU A 125 -13.01 -1.42 6.11
N MET A 126 -11.91 -1.60 5.36
CA MET A 126 -11.75 -1.13 3.97
C MET A 126 -11.20 -2.25 3.08
N GLY A 127 -11.87 -3.41 3.09
CA GLY A 127 -11.54 -4.51 2.18
C GLY A 127 -12.03 -4.25 0.74
N GLU A 128 -11.49 -5.01 -0.21
CA GLU A 128 -11.89 -4.92 -1.62
C GLU A 128 -13.31 -5.45 -1.84
N ASN A 129 -13.65 -6.58 -1.21
CA ASN A 129 -14.92 -7.28 -1.38
C ASN A 129 -15.82 -7.26 -0.13
N VAL A 130 -15.27 -6.89 1.02
CA VAL A 130 -16.00 -6.88 2.30
C VAL A 130 -15.61 -5.66 3.15
N CYS A 131 -16.54 -5.16 3.94
CA CYS A 131 -16.30 -4.15 4.97
C CYS A 131 -16.79 -4.64 6.33
N GLY A 132 -15.92 -4.55 7.34
CA GLY A 132 -16.25 -4.85 8.73
C GLY A 132 -16.69 -3.62 9.52
N LEU A 133 -17.20 -3.85 10.72
CA LEU A 133 -17.54 -2.79 11.68
C LEU A 133 -16.44 -2.64 12.74
N HIS A 134 -16.29 -1.45 13.31
CA HIS A 134 -15.40 -1.21 14.45
C HIS A 134 -16.11 -1.55 15.77
N VAL A 135 -16.25 -2.84 16.02
CA VAL A 135 -16.94 -3.40 17.20
C VAL A 135 -16.04 -4.43 17.88
N HIS A 136 -16.22 -4.66 19.19
CA HIS A 136 -15.37 -5.56 19.98
C HIS A 136 -15.24 -6.97 19.37
N ASN A 137 -16.34 -7.56 18.87
CA ASN A 137 -16.33 -8.88 18.23
C ASN A 137 -15.63 -8.94 16.86
N ASN A 138 -15.29 -7.79 16.28
CA ASN A 138 -14.51 -7.71 15.05
C ASN A 138 -13.04 -7.35 15.34
N LEU A 139 -12.62 -7.23 16.60
CA LEU A 139 -11.25 -6.93 16.99
C LEU A 139 -10.57 -8.18 17.53
N GLN A 140 -9.28 -8.36 17.21
CA GLN A 140 -8.45 -9.43 17.71
C GLN A 140 -7.02 -8.93 17.98
N HIS A 141 -6.31 -9.56 18.91
CA HIS A 141 -4.86 -9.43 18.98
C HIS A 141 -4.23 -10.32 17.92
N LEU A 142 -3.42 -9.74 17.04
CA LEU A 142 -2.71 -10.48 16.02
C LEU A 142 -1.22 -10.12 16.09
N PRO A 143 -0.27 -11.09 15.98
CA PRO A 143 1.15 -10.77 15.96
C PRO A 143 1.44 -9.69 14.93
N ALA A 144 2.26 -8.70 15.29
CA ALA A 144 2.48 -7.52 14.47
C ALA A 144 2.90 -7.87 13.03
N ALA A 145 3.76 -8.89 12.87
CA ALA A 145 4.19 -9.40 11.57
C ALA A 145 3.04 -9.99 10.75
N ALA A 146 2.14 -10.76 11.38
CA ALA A 146 0.96 -11.33 10.74
C ALA A 146 -0.05 -10.25 10.35
N ASN A 147 -0.26 -9.23 11.21
CA ASN A 147 -1.13 -8.09 10.92
C ASN A 147 -0.62 -7.27 9.72
N ILE A 148 0.68 -6.98 9.68
CA ILE A 148 1.33 -6.30 8.55
C ILE A 148 1.15 -7.12 7.27
N LYS A 149 1.31 -8.45 7.35
CA LYS A 149 1.08 -9.33 6.20
C LYS A 149 -0.38 -9.25 5.76
N LYS A 150 -1.35 -9.44 6.67
CA LYS A 150 -2.80 -9.45 6.39
C LYS A 150 -3.29 -8.17 5.71
N GLY A 151 -2.97 -7.00 6.25
CA GLY A 151 -3.47 -5.72 5.74
C GLY A 151 -5.00 -5.69 5.64
N ASN A 152 -5.54 -5.17 4.53
CA ASN A 152 -6.99 -5.06 4.30
C ASN A 152 -7.62 -6.32 3.67
N ARG A 153 -7.00 -7.50 3.81
CA ARG A 153 -7.53 -8.73 3.22
C ARG A 153 -8.34 -9.52 4.24
N TYR A 154 -9.43 -10.10 3.77
CA TYR A 154 -10.29 -10.99 4.55
C TYR A 154 -10.01 -12.46 4.19
N GLY A 155 -10.07 -13.37 5.16
CA GLY A 155 -9.88 -14.81 4.93
C GLY A 155 -8.45 -15.29 4.64
N VAL A 156 -7.42 -14.45 4.85
CA VAL A 156 -6.01 -14.79 4.55
C VAL A 156 -5.22 -15.16 5.81
N LEU A 157 -5.89 -15.54 6.89
CA LEU A 157 -5.18 -16.11 8.04
C LEU A 157 -4.80 -17.55 7.66
N GLY A 158 -3.49 -17.82 7.65
CA GLY A 158 -2.96 -19.16 7.48
C GLY A 158 -3.64 -20.13 8.43
N GLU A 159 -3.85 -21.35 7.93
CA GLU A 159 -4.31 -22.55 8.62
C GLU A 159 -4.53 -22.39 10.14
N GLY A 160 -5.81 -22.39 10.57
CA GLY A 160 -6.14 -22.89 11.91
C GLY A 160 -6.88 -22.01 12.92
N LEU A 161 -7.58 -20.92 12.57
CA LEU A 161 -8.36 -20.17 13.60
C LEU A 161 -9.82 -19.83 13.24
N PHE A 162 -10.44 -20.60 12.34
CA PHE A 162 -11.90 -20.67 12.26
C PHE A 162 -12.33 -22.14 12.25
N GLN A 163 -12.25 -22.80 13.41
CA GLN A 163 -13.09 -23.96 13.69
C GLN A 163 -14.17 -23.52 14.67
N ARG A 164 -15.37 -23.38 14.09
CA ARG A 164 -16.72 -23.39 14.68
C ARG A 164 -16.98 -22.48 15.88
#